data_AF-A0A920J3S2-F1
#
_entry.id   AF-A0A920J3S2-F1
#
_cell.length_a   1.000
_cell.length_b   1.000
_cell.length_c   1.000
_cell.angle_alpha   90.00
_cell.angle_beta   90.00
_cell.angle_gamma   90.00
#
_symmetry.space_group_name_H-M   'P 1'
#
loop_
_entity.id
_entity.type
_entity.pdbx_description
1 polymer ?
#
loop_
_entity_poly.entity_id
_entity_poly.type
_entity_poly.pdbx_seq_one_letter_code
_entity_poly.pdbx_strand_id
1 'polypeptide(L)' 'MVSEDAPTGVIIAAGAGVFSRVMVHETTGIYLGTGEDMTAENIEANWDQISDMTDAKLCYQGGDQSLKVLS' A
#
# COMPACT_ATOMS: atom_id res chain seq x y z
N MET A 1 3.09 20.58 10.92
CA MET A 1 2.36 20.92 12.16
C MET A 1 3.38 21.00 13.29
N VAL A 2 3.21 21.91 14.27
CA VAL A 2 4.27 22.19 15.28
C VAL A 2 3.76 22.11 16.73
N SER A 3 2.52 21.70 16.95
CA SER A 3 2.02 21.39 18.29
C SER A 3 2.62 20.09 18.82
N GLU A 4 2.65 19.93 20.14
CA GLU A 4 3.07 18.68 20.79
C GLU A 4 2.19 17.49 20.36
N ASP A 5 0.90 17.73 20.13
CA ASP A 5 -0.05 16.72 19.63
C ASP A 5 -0.04 16.53 18.11
N ALA A 6 0.95 17.09 17.40
CA ALA A 6 1.02 16.96 15.95
C ALA A 6 1.25 15.49 15.54
N PRO A 7 0.48 14.96 14.56
CA PRO A 7 0.74 13.63 14.04
C PRO A 7 2.13 13.57 13.38
N THR A 8 2.85 12.48 13.62
CA THR A 8 4.15 12.19 12.99
C THR A 8 3.95 11.31 11.75
N GLY A 9 4.96 11.26 10.87
CA GLY A 9 4.93 10.37 9.69
C GLY A 9 3.83 10.67 8.67
N VAL A 10 3.17 11.83 8.74
CA VAL A 10 2.09 12.21 7.81
C VAL A 10 2.57 13.17 6.73
N ILE A 11 2.00 13.03 5.53
CA ILE A 11 2.17 13.98 4.43
C ILE A 11 0.87 14.78 4.31
N ILE A 12 0.99 16.11 4.30
CA ILE A 12 -0.14 17.04 4.17
C ILE A 12 0.04 17.84 2.89
N ALA A 13 -0.98 17.84 2.04
CA ALA A 13 -1.07 18.74 0.89
C ALA A 13 -1.95 19.93 1.26
N ALA A 14 -1.59 21.12 0.77
CA ALA A 14 -2.32 22.35 1.02
C ALA A 14 -2.33 23.26 -0.22
N GLY A 15 -3.48 23.89 -0.52
CA GLY A 15 -3.60 24.82 -1.65
C GLY A 15 -4.96 25.53 -1.67
N ALA A 16 -4.96 26.84 -1.95
CA ALA A 16 -6.18 27.68 -2.02
C ALA A 16 -7.12 27.54 -0.80
N GLY A 17 -6.57 27.31 0.39
CA GLY A 17 -7.35 27.09 1.62
C GLY A 17 -7.88 25.67 1.83
N VAL A 18 -7.55 24.72 0.95
CA VAL A 18 -7.89 23.29 1.07
C VAL A 18 -6.71 22.51 1.63
N PHE A 19 -6.99 21.55 2.51
CA PHE A 19 -6.01 20.65 3.10
C PHE A 19 -6.43 19.19 2.92
N SER A 20 -5.48 18.32 2.60
CA SER A 20 -5.70 16.87 2.51
C SER A 20 -4.51 16.10 3.04
N ARG A 21 -4.73 14.84 3.42
CA ARG A 21 -3.67 13.91 3.79
C ARG A 21 -3.32 13.04 2.59
N VAL A 22 -2.03 12.93 2.29
CA VAL A 22 -1.51 11.99 1.30
C VAL A 22 -1.10 10.71 2.02
N MET A 23 -1.53 9.57 1.48
CA MET A 23 -1.33 8.25 2.05
C MET A 23 -0.96 7.25 0.97
N VAL A 24 -0.01 6.36 1.27
CA VAL A 24 0.33 5.22 0.41
C VAL A 24 -0.42 4.00 0.91
N HIS A 25 -1.26 3.43 0.04
CA HIS A 25 -1.93 2.15 0.28
C HIS A 25 -1.38 1.12 -0.70
N GLU A 26 -1.20 -0.10 -0.23
CA GLU A 26 -0.71 -1.21 -1.04
C GLU A 26 -1.76 -2.32 -1.08
N THR A 27 -2.02 -2.88 -2.25
CA THR A 27 -2.95 -4.00 -2.43
C THR A 27 -2.49 -5.25 -1.68
N THR A 28 -3.37 -6.22 -1.47
CA THR A 28 -3.01 -7.49 -0.83
C THR A 28 -2.04 -8.30 -1.70
N GLY A 29 -2.18 -8.23 -3.02
CA GLY A 29 -1.42 -9.04 -3.97
C GLY A 29 -1.90 -10.49 -4.02
N ILE A 30 -1.07 -11.37 -4.57
CA ILE A 30 -1.35 -12.80 -4.70
C ILE A 30 -0.10 -13.61 -4.33
N TYR A 31 -0.28 -14.88 -3.96
CA TYR A 31 0.80 -15.83 -3.78
C TYR A 31 0.76 -16.89 -4.89
N LEU A 32 1.79 -16.90 -5.74
CA LEU A 32 1.95 -17.87 -6.83
C LEU A 32 2.85 -19.06 -6.46
N GLY A 33 3.27 -19.18 -5.21
CA GLY A 33 4.26 -20.20 -4.82
C GLY A 33 5.69 -19.84 -5.25
N THR A 34 6.57 -20.85 -5.20
CA THR A 34 7.98 -20.76 -5.63
C THR A 34 8.31 -21.76 -6.74
N GLY A 35 7.29 -22.25 -7.45
CA GLY A 35 7.38 -23.35 -8.42
C GLY A 35 7.02 -22.93 -9.85
N GLU A 36 6.45 -23.86 -10.60
CA GLU A 36 6.11 -23.68 -12.02
C GLU A 36 5.09 -22.58 -12.28
N ASP A 37 4.30 -22.19 -11.27
CA ASP A 37 3.28 -21.15 -11.38
C ASP A 37 3.84 -19.72 -11.27
N MET A 38 5.12 -19.55 -10.92
CA MET A 38 5.77 -18.25 -10.80
C MET A 38 6.25 -17.74 -12.17
N THR A 39 5.29 -17.51 -13.07
CA THR A 39 5.51 -17.07 -14.45
C THR A 39 4.94 -15.67 -14.70
N ALA A 40 5.42 -15.01 -15.74
CA ALA A 40 4.89 -13.71 -16.14
C ALA A 40 3.42 -13.82 -16.60
N GLU A 41 3.08 -14.91 -17.28
CA GLU A 41 1.74 -15.21 -17.76
C GLU A 41 0.75 -15.37 -16.60
N ASN A 42 1.15 -16.02 -15.51
CA ASN A 42 0.29 -16.13 -14.32
C ASN A 42 0.17 -14.80 -13.57
N ILE A 43 1.19 -13.94 -13.58
CA ILE A 43 1.07 -12.57 -13.05
C ILE A 43 0.07 -11.76 -13.87
N GLU A 44 0.17 -11.81 -15.21
CA GLU A 44 -0.75 -11.14 -16.12
C GLU A 44 -2.19 -11.65 -15.95
N ALA A 45 -2.38 -12.97 -15.90
CA ALA A 45 -3.68 -13.59 -15.74
C ALA A 45 -4.41 -13.20 -14.44
N ASN A 46 -3.66 -12.76 -13.42
CA ASN A 46 -4.19 -12.35 -12.11
C ASN A 46 -4.06 -10.83 -11.86
N TRP A 47 -3.76 -10.03 -12.90
CA TRP A 47 -3.47 -8.61 -12.73
C TRP A 47 -4.61 -7.82 -12.08
N ASP A 48 -5.86 -8.18 -12.39
CA ASP A 48 -7.04 -7.56 -11.78
C ASP A 48 -7.08 -7.78 -10.25
N GLN A 49 -6.74 -8.99 -9.78
CA GLN A 49 -6.66 -9.30 -8.36
C GLN A 49 -5.46 -8.62 -7.69
N ILE A 50 -4.30 -8.57 -8.37
CA ILE A 50 -3.11 -7.85 -7.88
C ILE A 50 -3.43 -6.35 -7.71
N SER A 51 -4.27 -5.80 -8.57
CA SER A 51 -4.66 -4.39 -8.60
C SER A 51 -5.87 -4.06 -7.73
N ASP A 52 -6.49 -5.05 -7.07
CA ASP A 52 -7.68 -4.84 -6.26
C ASP A 52 -7.35 -4.07 -4.96
N MET A 53 -7.98 -2.91 -4.82
CA MET A 53 -7.81 -2.00 -3.69
C MET A 53 -8.79 -2.26 -2.55
N THR A 54 -9.73 -3.20 -2.68
CA THR A 54 -10.81 -3.45 -1.71
C THR A 54 -10.28 -3.64 -0.29
N ASP A 55 -9.19 -4.39 -0.13
CA ASP A 55 -8.55 -4.68 1.16
C ASP A 55 -7.17 -4.01 1.34
N ALA A 56 -6.82 -3.04 0.50
CA ALA A 56 -5.52 -2.39 0.52
C ALA A 56 -5.18 -1.81 1.89
N LYS A 57 -3.91 -1.95 2.30
CA LYS A 57 -3.44 -1.54 3.63
C LYS A 57 -2.57 -0.30 3.53
N LEU A 58 -2.71 0.58 4.51
CA LEU A 58 -1.83 1.73 4.68
C LEU A 58 -0.42 1.24 5.05
N CYS A 59 0.59 1.68 4.31
CA CYS A 59 2.00 1.49 4.68
C CYS A 59 2.46 2.74 5.44
N TYR A 60 2.45 2.69 6.77
CA TYR A 60 2.78 3.82 7.64
C TYR A 60 4.28 3.92 7.92
N GLN A 61 4.95 2.77 8.05
CA GLN A 61 6.39 2.65 8.28
C GLN A 61 6.98 1.61 7.32
N GLY A 62 8.30 1.67 7.11
CA GLY A 62 8.97 0.83 6.11
C GLY A 62 8.75 -0.69 6.30
N GLY A 63 8.62 -1.14 7.55
CA GLY A 63 8.37 -2.55 7.85
C GLY A 63 6.98 -3.06 7.47
N ASP A 64 5.98 -2.18 7.37
CA ASP A 64 4.58 -2.60 7.11
C ASP A 64 4.45 -3.30 5.74
N GLN A 65 5.19 -2.80 4.74
CA GLN A 65 5.23 -3.39 3.39
C GLN A 65 5.78 -4.82 3.39
N SER A 66 6.80 -5.10 4.21
CA SER A 66 7.43 -6.41 4.26
C SER A 66 6.68 -7.38 5.19
N LEU A 67 6.04 -6.87 6.24
CA LEU A 67 5.28 -7.71 7.17
C LEU A 67 3.93 -8.16 6.60
N LYS A 68 3.29 -7.34 5.75
CA LYS A 68 1.97 -7.72 5.19
C LYS A 68 2.01 -8.99 4.34
N VAL A 69 3.16 -9.34 3.74
CA VAL A 69 3.25 -10.56 2.92
C VAL A 69 3.26 -11.84 3.77
N LEU A 70 3.34 -11.71 5.10
CA LEU A 70 3.30 -12.82 6.07
C LEU A 70 1.93 -13.02 6.72
N SER A 71 0.98 -12.09 6.50
CA SER A 71 -0.37 -12.09 7.10
C SER A 71 -1.42 -12.57 6.10
#